data_AF-A0A060VYD2-F1
#
_entry.id   AF-A0A060VYD2-F1
#
_cell.length_a   1.000
_cell.length_b   1.000
_cell.length_c   1.000
_cell.angle_alpha   90.00
_cell.angle_beta   90.00
_cell.angle_gamma   90.00
#
_symmetry.space_group_name_H-M   'P 1'
#
loop_
_entity.id
_entity.type
_entity.pdbx_description
1 polymer ?
#
loop_
_entity_poly.entity_id
_entity_poly.type
_entity_poly.pdbx_seq_one_letter_code
_entity_poly.pdbx_strand_id
1 'polypeptide(L)'
;MFLSVKIKTVYTRYGKCYTFNGNKSTPGNQQVKISPPLGLMNKRLNESTLYVCLYETSLEAGIRVQIHSQDEPPYIHQLGFGVSPGFQTFVSCQEQRLTYLPQPWGNCRSTSDQMIPGYDTYSISACRLRCETREVLRECNCRMVHMPGTADICTPSNIKCVDKALALLQKSTGDTCPCETPCNLTRYGKELSMVKIPSKGSARYLSRKYDKSEEYIRDNFLVLDIFFEALNYETIEQKKAYDVAGLLGDIGGQMGLFIGASILTILEILDYVYEVIKHRLQRLLRPQKDEKKQQTTTVATVDLQDMKASKSSDMTMIRSHPEGAYANTILPNHHLPHHQGQPHVFEDFAC
;
A
#
# COMPACT_ATOMS: atom_id res chain seq x y z
N MET A 1 -7.78 -12.98 35.93
CA MET A 1 -8.52 -11.86 35.33
C MET A 1 -9.04 -12.30 33.96
N PHE A 2 -10.33 -12.64 33.85
CA PHE A 2 -10.95 -13.04 32.59
C PHE A 2 -11.43 -11.78 31.87
N LEU A 3 -10.69 -11.26 30.91
CA LEU A 3 -11.17 -10.15 30.08
C LEU A 3 -12.28 -10.66 29.15
N SER A 4 -13.45 -10.04 29.25
CA SER A 4 -14.62 -10.33 28.43
C SER A 4 -14.35 -9.89 26.99
N VAL A 5 -14.56 -10.79 26.04
CA VAL A 5 -14.30 -10.55 24.62
C VAL A 5 -15.50 -9.86 24.02
N LYS A 6 -15.30 -8.71 23.40
CA LYS A 6 -16.38 -7.98 22.73
C LYS A 6 -16.70 -8.65 21.40
N ILE A 7 -17.81 -9.38 21.37
CA ILE A 7 -18.38 -10.01 20.17
C ILE A 7 -19.39 -9.05 19.57
N LYS A 8 -19.24 -8.71 18.29
CA LYS A 8 -20.22 -7.93 17.52
C LYS A 8 -21.02 -8.89 16.65
N THR A 9 -22.36 -8.80 16.71
CA THR A 9 -23.21 -9.56 15.77
C THR A 9 -23.22 -8.84 14.43
N VAL A 10 -23.00 -9.59 13.35
CA VAL A 10 -23.03 -9.07 11.98
C VAL A 10 -23.80 -10.05 11.10
N TYR A 11 -24.64 -9.53 10.21
CA TYR A 11 -25.36 -10.34 9.25
C TYR A 11 -24.53 -10.47 7.97
N THR A 12 -24.46 -11.67 7.42
CA THR A 12 -23.83 -11.96 6.11
C THR A 12 -24.81 -12.75 5.24
N ARG A 13 -24.39 -13.19 4.06
CA ARG A 13 -25.18 -14.12 3.22
C ARG A 13 -25.49 -15.45 3.94
N TYR A 14 -24.65 -15.87 4.88
CA TYR A 14 -24.88 -17.06 5.71
C TYR A 14 -25.80 -16.81 6.92
N GLY A 15 -26.38 -15.61 7.04
CA GLY A 15 -27.24 -15.25 8.16
C GLY A 15 -26.47 -14.61 9.30
N LYS A 16 -26.78 -15.00 10.55
CA LYS A 16 -26.22 -14.40 11.76
C LYS A 16 -24.81 -14.90 12.01
N CYS A 17 -23.83 -14.00 11.92
CA CYS A 17 -22.43 -14.27 12.20
C CYS A 17 -21.90 -13.36 13.32
N TYR A 18 -20.69 -13.65 13.78
CA TYR A 18 -20.09 -12.98 14.94
C TYR A 18 -18.69 -12.48 14.63
N THR A 19 -18.42 -11.18 14.75
CA THR A 19 -17.08 -10.58 14.68
C THR A 19 -16.43 -10.54 16.04
N PHE A 20 -15.17 -10.93 16.14
CA PHE A 20 -14.33 -10.66 17.31
C PHE A 20 -13.45 -9.44 17.06
N ASN A 21 -13.12 -8.67 18.10
CA ASN A 21 -12.27 -7.48 17.99
C ASN A 21 -12.78 -6.41 16.97
N GLY A 22 -14.10 -6.30 16.76
CA GLY A 22 -14.69 -5.42 15.75
C GLY A 22 -14.87 -3.95 16.18
N ASN A 23 -14.27 -3.49 17.29
CA ASN A 23 -14.41 -2.12 17.77
C ASN A 23 -13.04 -1.42 17.84
N LYS A 24 -12.92 -0.28 17.15
CA LYS A 24 -11.72 0.57 17.06
C LYS A 24 -11.31 1.18 18.40
N SER A 25 -12.22 1.29 19.37
CA SER A 25 -12.00 2.05 20.62
C SER A 25 -11.24 1.33 21.74
N THR A 26 -10.76 0.10 21.54
CA THR A 26 -9.97 -0.61 22.56
C THR A 26 -8.77 -1.34 21.95
N PRO A 27 -7.56 -0.73 21.97
CA PRO A 27 -6.31 -1.39 21.61
C PRO A 27 -5.83 -2.24 22.80
N GLY A 28 -6.54 -3.31 23.09
CA GLY A 28 -6.12 -4.28 24.09
C GLY A 28 -5.90 -5.63 23.41
N ASN A 29 -4.78 -6.29 23.72
CA ASN A 29 -4.52 -7.70 23.38
C ASN A 29 -5.68 -8.56 23.90
N GLN A 30 -6.71 -8.72 23.08
CA GLN A 30 -7.94 -9.39 23.46
C GLN A 30 -7.87 -10.84 22.98
N GLN A 31 -7.67 -11.73 23.96
CA GLN A 31 -7.79 -13.16 23.78
C GLN A 31 -9.26 -13.51 23.58
N VAL A 32 -9.63 -13.85 22.36
CA VAL A 32 -11.00 -14.16 21.97
C VAL A 32 -11.43 -15.55 22.47
N LYS A 33 -12.58 -15.60 23.15
CA LYS A 33 -13.32 -16.81 23.50
C LYS A 33 -14.70 -16.68 22.86
N ILE A 34 -14.96 -17.55 21.90
CA ILE A 34 -16.26 -17.77 21.30
C ILE A 34 -16.88 -18.97 22.01
N SER A 35 -18.12 -18.87 22.42
CA SER A 35 -18.90 -20.02 22.87
C SER A 35 -20.27 -19.95 22.19
N PRO A 36 -20.54 -20.76 21.16
CA PRO A 36 -21.89 -21.18 20.82
C PRO A 36 -22.31 -22.30 21.80
N PRO A 37 -23.54 -22.83 21.72
CA PRO A 37 -23.98 -23.97 22.53
C PRO A 37 -23.28 -25.31 22.18
N LEU A 38 -22.04 -25.29 21.70
CA LEU A 38 -21.18 -26.45 21.49
C LEU A 38 -19.74 -26.17 21.97
N GLY A 39 -19.56 -26.28 23.28
CA GLY A 39 -18.37 -26.84 23.93
C GLY A 39 -16.96 -26.41 23.50
N LEU A 40 -16.39 -25.49 24.29
CA LEU A 40 -15.01 -25.50 24.80
C LEU A 40 -13.86 -25.02 23.87
N MET A 41 -13.57 -23.71 23.96
CA MET A 41 -12.32 -23.10 23.49
C MET A 41 -11.23 -23.09 24.56
N ASN A 42 -10.03 -23.56 24.22
CA ASN A 42 -8.81 -23.38 25.01
C ASN A 42 -7.77 -22.50 24.26
N LYS A 43 -8.08 -21.20 24.21
CA LYS A 43 -7.21 -20.06 24.56
C LYS A 43 -5.71 -20.11 24.13
N ARG A 44 -5.40 -19.48 22.99
CA ARG A 44 -4.43 -18.36 22.82
C ARG A 44 -4.71 -17.69 21.46
N LEU A 45 -5.12 -16.42 21.46
CA LEU A 45 -5.12 -15.53 20.29
C LEU A 45 -4.47 -14.23 20.71
N ASN A 46 -3.37 -13.86 20.07
CA ASN A 46 -2.98 -12.46 19.95
C ASN A 46 -3.49 -12.00 18.58
N GLU A 47 -4.30 -10.93 18.63
CA GLU A 47 -4.65 -10.02 17.54
C GLU A 47 -5.21 -10.65 16.23
N SER A 48 -6.53 -10.58 16.04
CA SER A 48 -7.21 -10.49 14.72
C SER A 48 -8.72 -10.65 14.91
N THR A 49 -9.50 -10.04 14.01
CA THR A 49 -10.97 -10.16 14.03
C THR A 49 -11.42 -11.48 13.40
N LEU A 50 -12.02 -12.36 14.20
CA LEU A 50 -12.52 -13.67 13.78
C LEU A 50 -14.01 -13.57 13.40
N TYR A 51 -14.49 -14.41 12.46
CA TYR A 51 -15.91 -14.58 12.12
C TYR A 51 -16.35 -16.03 12.20
N VAL A 52 -17.54 -16.31 12.76
CA VAL A 52 -18.15 -17.66 12.77
C VAL A 52 -19.58 -17.57 12.25
N CYS A 53 -19.91 -18.34 11.20
CA CYS A 53 -21.26 -18.51 10.67
C CYS A 53 -21.70 -19.98 10.82
N LEU A 54 -22.92 -20.21 11.31
CA LEU A 54 -23.56 -21.53 11.41
C LEU A 54 -24.51 -21.71 10.23
N TYR A 55 -24.45 -22.85 9.55
CA TYR A 55 -25.19 -23.15 8.32
C TYR A 55 -26.32 -24.17 8.56
N GLU A 56 -27.43 -24.09 7.82
CA GLU A 56 -28.60 -25.00 7.95
C GLU A 56 -29.04 -25.73 6.65
N THR A 57 -28.38 -25.56 5.49
CA THR A 57 -28.81 -26.14 4.19
C THR A 57 -27.70 -26.83 3.32
N SER A 58 -26.48 -27.07 3.83
CA SER A 58 -25.30 -27.48 3.03
C SER A 58 -24.86 -28.86 3.45
N LEU A 59 -24.41 -29.63 2.47
CA LEU A 59 -23.73 -30.91 2.71
C LEU A 59 -22.47 -30.74 3.58
N GLU A 60 -21.93 -29.53 3.65
CA GLU A 60 -20.77 -29.16 4.47
C GLU A 60 -21.19 -28.94 5.94
N ALA A 61 -20.54 -29.66 6.85
CA ALA A 61 -20.60 -29.41 8.30
C ALA A 61 -19.32 -28.73 8.76
N GLY A 62 -19.44 -27.60 9.45
CA GLY A 62 -18.31 -26.82 9.95
C GLY A 62 -18.65 -25.34 10.07
N ILE A 63 -17.62 -24.52 10.21
CA ILE A 63 -17.75 -23.06 10.26
C ILE A 63 -16.93 -22.42 9.14
N ARG A 64 -17.41 -21.30 8.59
CA ARG A 64 -16.60 -20.44 7.74
C ARG A 64 -16.04 -19.28 8.56
N VAL A 65 -14.78 -18.97 8.30
CA VAL A 65 -13.99 -17.96 9.01
C VAL A 65 -13.33 -17.02 8.01
N GLN A 66 -13.38 -15.72 8.28
CA GLN A 66 -12.62 -14.72 7.55
C GLN A 66 -11.80 -13.89 8.55
N ILE A 67 -10.55 -13.64 8.20
CA ILE A 67 -9.64 -12.73 8.91
C ILE A 67 -9.48 -11.49 8.03
N HIS A 68 -9.75 -10.31 8.57
CA HIS A 68 -9.70 -9.05 7.84
C HIS A 68 -9.37 -7.87 8.76
N SER A 69 -9.08 -6.70 8.20
CA SER A 69 -8.84 -5.47 8.96
C SER A 69 -10.15 -4.92 9.56
N GLN A 70 -10.08 -4.22 10.69
CA GLN A 70 -11.27 -3.61 11.33
C GLN A 70 -11.97 -2.58 10.45
N ASP A 71 -11.26 -2.00 9.49
CA ASP A 71 -11.76 -1.00 8.53
C ASP A 71 -12.47 -1.61 7.31
N GLU A 72 -12.44 -2.93 7.17
CA GLU A 72 -13.05 -3.65 6.05
C GLU A 72 -14.29 -4.42 6.54
N PRO A 73 -15.43 -4.37 5.83
CA PRO A 73 -16.57 -5.21 6.17
C PRO A 73 -16.33 -6.67 5.78
N PRO A 74 -16.92 -7.64 6.51
CA PRO A 74 -16.78 -9.06 6.20
C PRO A 74 -17.46 -9.41 4.87
N TYR A 75 -16.75 -10.17 4.05
CA TYR A 75 -17.17 -10.67 2.74
C TYR A 75 -16.89 -12.18 2.63
N ILE A 76 -17.44 -12.90 3.61
CA ILE A 76 -17.06 -14.26 3.99
C ILE A 76 -17.45 -15.33 2.95
N HIS A 77 -18.44 -15.07 2.09
CA HIS A 77 -18.86 -16.03 1.07
C HIS A 77 -17.83 -16.22 -0.04
N GLN A 78 -16.95 -15.23 -0.28
CA GLN A 78 -15.83 -15.35 -1.22
C GLN A 78 -14.46 -15.45 -0.53
N LEU A 79 -14.26 -14.71 0.58
CA LEU A 79 -12.95 -14.59 1.22
C LEU A 79 -12.77 -15.46 2.47
N GLY A 80 -13.83 -16.16 2.89
CA GLY A 80 -13.78 -17.05 4.05
C GLY A 80 -13.17 -18.41 3.74
N PHE A 81 -12.48 -19.00 4.72
CA PHE A 81 -12.00 -20.39 4.70
C PHE A 81 -12.86 -21.27 5.62
N GLY A 82 -12.96 -22.56 5.31
CA GLY A 82 -13.70 -23.53 6.11
C GLY A 82 -12.86 -24.13 7.24
N VAL A 83 -13.51 -24.40 8.37
CA VAL A 83 -12.94 -25.11 9.52
C VAL A 83 -13.88 -26.26 9.88
N SER A 84 -13.35 -27.48 9.83
CA SER A 84 -14.12 -28.71 10.00
C SER A 84 -14.21 -29.15 11.47
N PRO A 85 -15.30 -29.79 11.89
CA PRO A 85 -15.38 -30.51 13.16
C PRO A 85 -14.46 -31.74 13.18
N GLY A 86 -14.11 -32.18 14.39
CA GLY A 86 -13.16 -33.28 14.63
C GLY A 86 -11.68 -32.88 14.54
N PHE A 87 -11.40 -31.59 14.32
CA PHE A 87 -10.05 -31.06 14.19
C PHE A 87 -9.81 -29.84 15.08
N GLN A 88 -8.58 -29.73 15.55
CA GLN A 88 -8.01 -28.50 16.05
C GLN A 88 -7.22 -27.86 14.90
N THR A 89 -7.69 -26.71 14.43
CA THR A 89 -7.09 -25.96 13.32
C THR A 89 -6.27 -24.81 13.88
N PHE A 90 -4.99 -24.82 13.55
CA PHE A 90 -4.05 -23.75 13.81
C PHE A 90 -3.96 -22.87 12.57
N VAL A 91 -4.16 -21.57 12.74
CA VAL A 91 -4.08 -20.56 11.69
C VAL A 91 -2.98 -19.58 12.07
N SER A 92 -1.79 -19.82 11.50
CA SER A 92 -0.66 -18.91 11.62
C SER A 92 -0.92 -17.72 10.70
N CYS A 93 -0.85 -16.51 11.24
CA CYS A 93 -1.14 -15.26 10.53
C CYS A 93 0.12 -14.40 10.42
N GLN A 94 0.22 -13.65 9.33
CA GLN A 94 1.24 -12.64 9.13
C GLN A 94 0.57 -11.35 8.63
N GLU A 95 0.79 -10.23 9.32
CA GLU A 95 0.28 -8.92 8.88
C GLU A 95 1.12 -8.42 7.70
N GLN A 96 0.46 -8.13 6.59
CA GLN A 96 1.06 -7.56 5.38
C GLN A 96 0.45 -6.18 5.12
N ARG A 97 1.29 -5.15 5.04
CA ARG A 97 0.91 -3.78 4.68
C ARG A 97 1.31 -3.53 3.24
N LEU A 98 0.32 -3.34 2.37
CA LEU A 98 0.50 -3.14 0.95
C LEU A 98 0.29 -1.67 0.62
N THR A 99 1.29 -1.06 -0.01
CA THR A 99 1.25 0.33 -0.49
C THR A 99 1.36 0.33 -2.02
N TYR A 100 0.31 0.78 -2.70
CA TYR A 100 0.24 0.88 -4.15
C TYR A 100 0.46 2.31 -4.63
N LEU A 101 0.89 2.47 -5.89
CA LEU A 101 1.08 3.78 -6.50
C LEU A 101 -0.19 4.24 -7.26
N PRO A 102 -0.53 5.54 -7.17
CA PRO A 102 -1.62 6.12 -7.95
C PRO A 102 -1.19 6.30 -9.42
N GLN A 103 -2.14 6.72 -10.26
CA GLN A 103 -1.80 7.11 -11.63
C GLN A 103 -0.78 8.27 -11.64
N PRO A 104 0.15 8.31 -12.60
CA PRO A 104 0.29 7.44 -13.78
C PRO A 104 1.07 6.12 -13.57
N TRP A 105 1.62 5.87 -12.38
CA TRP A 105 2.48 4.69 -12.15
C TRP A 105 1.72 3.41 -11.81
N GLY A 106 0.54 3.54 -11.21
CA GLY A 106 -0.35 2.43 -10.90
C GLY A 106 -1.82 2.83 -10.99
N ASN A 107 -2.71 1.96 -10.51
CA ASN A 107 -4.16 2.19 -10.55
C ASN A 107 -4.78 2.00 -9.17
N CYS A 108 -4.29 2.76 -8.18
CA CYS A 108 -4.87 2.78 -6.84
C CYS A 108 -5.68 4.05 -6.57
N ARG A 109 -6.71 3.90 -5.75
CA ARG A 109 -7.55 4.99 -5.28
C ARG A 109 -7.05 5.51 -3.94
N SER A 110 -6.88 6.83 -3.83
CA SER A 110 -6.57 7.47 -2.55
C SER A 110 -7.78 7.36 -1.61
N THR A 111 -7.56 6.99 -0.35
CA THR A 111 -8.61 6.81 0.66
C THR A 111 -9.35 8.10 1.02
N SER A 112 -8.86 9.26 0.57
CA SER A 112 -9.47 10.58 0.72
C SER A 112 -10.69 10.82 -0.18
N ASP A 113 -10.89 10.01 -1.23
CA ASP A 113 -11.91 10.28 -2.23
C ASP A 113 -13.17 9.44 -1.97
N GLN A 114 -14.31 10.13 -1.72
CA GLN A 114 -15.68 9.60 -1.61
C GLN A 114 -15.90 8.42 -0.66
N MET A 115 -16.43 8.72 0.52
CA MET A 115 -16.98 7.74 1.46
C MET A 115 -18.14 6.97 0.83
N ILE A 116 -18.20 5.65 1.07
CA ILE A 116 -19.34 4.83 0.69
C ILE A 116 -20.43 4.98 1.77
N PRO A 117 -21.68 5.31 1.43
CA PRO A 117 -22.76 5.36 2.41
C PRO A 117 -22.88 4.04 3.20
N GLY A 118 -22.76 4.11 4.52
CA GLY A 118 -22.80 2.95 5.41
C GLY A 118 -21.43 2.38 5.81
N TYR A 119 -20.31 2.88 5.27
CA TYR A 119 -18.95 2.50 5.67
C TYR A 119 -18.07 3.73 5.91
N ASP A 120 -17.26 3.69 6.96
CA ASP A 120 -16.36 4.80 7.33
C ASP A 120 -15.16 4.92 6.39
N THR A 121 -14.72 3.79 5.82
CA THR A 121 -13.48 3.63 5.07
C THR A 121 -13.73 2.90 3.76
N TYR A 122 -13.10 3.37 2.67
CA TYR A 122 -13.12 2.65 1.40
C TYR A 122 -12.29 1.37 1.52
N SER A 123 -12.89 0.26 1.11
CA SER A 123 -12.25 -1.04 0.99
C SER A 123 -12.84 -1.76 -0.21
N ILE A 124 -12.12 -2.75 -0.74
CA ILE A 124 -12.55 -3.53 -1.90
C ILE A 124 -13.86 -4.27 -1.56
N SER A 125 -13.94 -4.86 -0.37
CA SER A 125 -15.16 -5.54 0.10
C SER A 125 -16.35 -4.59 0.23
N ALA A 126 -16.16 -3.37 0.77
CA ALA A 126 -17.22 -2.37 0.84
C ALA A 126 -17.71 -1.93 -0.55
N CYS A 127 -16.80 -1.75 -1.51
CA CYS A 127 -17.14 -1.42 -2.89
C CYS A 127 -17.97 -2.52 -3.56
N ARG A 128 -17.54 -3.78 -3.42
CA ARG A 128 -18.28 -4.94 -3.97
C ARG A 128 -19.66 -5.07 -3.36
N LEU A 129 -19.77 -4.97 -2.04
CA LEU A 129 -21.05 -5.08 -1.34
C LEU A 129 -22.01 -3.94 -1.71
N ARG A 130 -21.49 -2.72 -1.91
CA ARG A 130 -22.28 -1.61 -2.46
C ARG A 130 -22.77 -1.90 -3.88
N CYS A 131 -21.92 -2.48 -4.74
CA CYS A 131 -22.31 -2.80 -6.11
C CYS A 131 -23.40 -3.88 -6.16
N GLU A 132 -23.24 -4.94 -5.37
CA GLU A 132 -24.26 -5.99 -5.19
C GLU A 132 -25.58 -5.41 -4.69
N THR A 133 -25.51 -4.56 -3.65
CA THR A 133 -26.70 -3.91 -3.09
C THR A 133 -27.43 -3.06 -4.14
N ARG A 134 -26.69 -2.28 -4.93
CA ARG A 134 -27.26 -1.44 -5.99
C ARG A 134 -27.97 -2.27 -7.06
N GLU A 135 -27.39 -3.39 -7.46
CA GLU A 135 -28.01 -4.24 -8.47
C GLU A 135 -29.26 -4.95 -7.97
N VAL A 136 -29.20 -5.49 -6.75
CA VAL A 136 -30.36 -6.15 -6.15
C VAL A 136 -31.51 -5.16 -5.98
N LEU A 137 -31.22 -3.91 -5.61
CA LEU A 137 -32.21 -2.84 -5.59
C LEU A 137 -32.77 -2.53 -6.99
N ARG A 138 -31.92 -2.50 -8.01
CA ARG A 138 -32.32 -2.21 -9.41
C ARG A 138 -33.26 -3.28 -9.98
N GLU A 139 -32.95 -4.54 -9.76
CA GLU A 139 -33.69 -5.67 -10.35
C GLU A 139 -34.87 -6.12 -9.48
N CYS A 140 -34.76 -6.07 -8.15
CA CYS A 140 -35.75 -6.66 -7.23
C CYS A 140 -36.43 -5.64 -6.30
N ASN A 141 -36.05 -4.35 -6.32
CA ASN A 141 -36.61 -3.27 -5.48
C ASN A 141 -36.61 -3.55 -3.97
N CYS A 142 -35.69 -4.40 -3.50
CA CYS A 142 -35.53 -4.76 -2.10
C CYS A 142 -34.06 -5.00 -1.79
N ARG A 143 -33.69 -5.15 -0.52
CA ARG A 143 -32.31 -5.50 -0.11
C ARG A 143 -32.27 -6.76 0.74
N MET A 144 -31.13 -7.44 0.74
CA MET A 144 -30.88 -8.52 1.72
C MET A 144 -30.56 -7.94 3.10
N VAL A 145 -30.74 -8.76 4.15
CA VAL A 145 -30.53 -8.37 5.56
C VAL A 145 -29.12 -7.84 5.84
N HIS A 146 -28.10 -8.41 5.19
CA HIS A 146 -26.70 -8.04 5.38
C HIS A 146 -26.27 -6.80 4.57
N MET A 147 -27.10 -6.36 3.63
CA MET A 147 -26.79 -5.21 2.78
C MET A 147 -27.11 -3.91 3.53
N PRO A 148 -26.19 -2.92 3.53
CA PRO A 148 -26.43 -1.63 4.15
C PRO A 148 -27.52 -0.84 3.40
N GLY A 149 -28.19 0.08 4.09
CA GLY A 149 -29.18 0.98 3.51
C GLY A 149 -30.56 0.92 4.18
N THR A 150 -31.47 1.76 3.72
CA THR A 150 -32.81 1.96 4.30
C THR A 150 -33.94 1.29 3.52
N ALA A 151 -33.63 0.67 2.38
CA ALA A 151 -34.63 -0.04 1.57
C ALA A 151 -35.25 -1.22 2.33
N ASP A 152 -36.43 -1.66 1.89
CA ASP A 152 -37.16 -2.77 2.50
C ASP A 152 -36.41 -4.10 2.33
N ILE A 153 -36.52 -4.96 3.34
CA ILE A 153 -35.92 -6.30 3.32
C ILE A 153 -36.72 -7.19 2.38
N CYS A 154 -36.04 -7.90 1.49
CA CYS A 154 -36.68 -8.84 0.56
C CYS A 154 -37.48 -9.93 1.28
N THR A 155 -38.69 -10.20 0.81
CA THR A 155 -39.49 -11.34 1.25
C THR A 155 -38.91 -12.68 0.73
N PRO A 156 -39.22 -13.82 1.38
CA PRO A 156 -38.74 -15.13 0.92
C PRO A 156 -39.13 -15.46 -0.53
N SER A 157 -40.26 -14.96 -1.03
CA SER A 157 -40.70 -15.13 -2.42
C SER A 157 -39.73 -14.49 -3.42
N ASN A 158 -39.06 -13.40 -3.03
CA ASN A 158 -38.18 -12.63 -3.91
C ASN A 158 -36.73 -13.11 -3.89
N ILE A 159 -36.37 -14.10 -3.06
CA ILE A 159 -35.01 -14.65 -3.01
C ILE A 159 -34.54 -15.14 -4.38
N LYS A 160 -35.43 -15.77 -5.17
CA LYS A 160 -35.12 -16.21 -6.55
C LYS A 160 -34.73 -15.05 -7.47
N CYS A 161 -35.34 -13.87 -7.28
CA CYS A 161 -34.95 -12.66 -8.00
C CYS A 161 -33.54 -12.23 -7.60
N VAL A 162 -33.26 -12.21 -6.29
CA VAL A 162 -31.96 -11.78 -5.78
C VAL A 162 -30.84 -12.71 -6.25
N ASP A 163 -31.02 -14.02 -6.17
CA ASP A 163 -30.03 -14.98 -6.64
C ASP A 163 -29.78 -14.83 -8.15
N LYS A 164 -30.83 -14.56 -8.94
CA LYS A 164 -30.69 -14.27 -10.37
C LYS A 164 -29.90 -12.98 -10.61
N ALA A 165 -30.22 -11.89 -9.90
CA ALA A 165 -29.53 -10.61 -10.03
C ALA A 165 -28.03 -10.74 -9.68
N LEU A 166 -27.70 -11.42 -8.57
CA LEU A 166 -26.32 -11.67 -8.17
C LEU A 166 -25.58 -12.59 -9.16
N ALA A 167 -26.26 -13.61 -9.71
CA ALA A 167 -25.67 -14.48 -10.74
C ALA A 167 -25.39 -13.71 -12.05
N LEU A 168 -26.24 -12.76 -12.42
CA LEU A 168 -26.01 -11.89 -13.57
C LEU A 168 -24.80 -10.97 -13.36
N LEU A 169 -24.61 -10.42 -12.17
CA LEU A 169 -23.40 -9.64 -11.85
C LEU A 169 -22.12 -10.47 -11.98
N GLN A 170 -22.14 -11.70 -11.47
CA GLN A 170 -20.98 -12.60 -11.56
C GLN A 170 -20.65 -12.99 -13.00
N LYS A 171 -21.67 -13.10 -13.86
CA LYS A 171 -21.51 -13.43 -15.29
C LYS A 171 -21.15 -12.22 -16.14
N SER A 172 -21.54 -11.02 -15.72
CA SER A 172 -21.18 -9.79 -16.42
C SER A 172 -19.66 -9.60 -16.40
N THR A 173 -19.08 -9.25 -17.55
CA THR A 173 -17.67 -8.88 -17.65
C THR A 173 -17.39 -7.72 -16.69
N GLY A 174 -16.17 -7.66 -16.14
CA GLY A 174 -15.78 -6.84 -14.98
C GLY A 174 -16.04 -5.32 -15.04
N ASP A 175 -16.69 -4.82 -16.10
CA ASP A 175 -17.08 -3.43 -16.31
C ASP A 175 -18.28 -3.00 -15.44
N THR A 176 -19.13 -3.91 -14.98
CA THR A 176 -20.34 -3.54 -14.22
C THR A 176 -20.03 -3.02 -12.81
N CYS A 177 -18.93 -3.47 -12.21
CA CYS A 177 -18.53 -3.13 -10.84
C CYS A 177 -17.00 -2.86 -10.77
N PRO A 178 -16.52 -1.71 -11.30
CA PRO A 178 -15.11 -1.34 -11.20
C PRO A 178 -14.78 -0.93 -9.76
N CYS A 179 -14.20 -1.86 -9.00
CA CYS A 179 -13.69 -1.62 -7.66
C CYS A 179 -12.18 -1.52 -7.69
N GLU A 180 -11.68 -0.29 -7.69
CA GLU A 180 -10.25 0.02 -7.64
C GLU A 180 -9.64 -0.38 -6.29
N THR A 181 -8.37 -0.76 -6.30
CA THR A 181 -7.66 -1.12 -5.06
C THR A 181 -7.28 0.16 -4.30
N PRO A 182 -7.47 0.23 -2.97
CA PRO A 182 -6.99 1.37 -2.20
C PRO A 182 -5.46 1.42 -2.23
N CYS A 183 -4.89 2.63 -2.17
CA CYS A 183 -3.44 2.78 -2.15
C CYS A 183 -2.79 2.20 -0.88
N ASN A 184 -3.50 2.21 0.25
CA ASN A 184 -3.06 1.58 1.49
C ASN A 184 -4.02 0.45 1.84
N LEU A 185 -3.50 -0.76 1.97
CA LEU A 185 -4.27 -1.96 2.32
C LEU A 185 -3.51 -2.79 3.36
N THR A 186 -4.23 -3.29 4.35
CA THR A 186 -3.71 -4.31 5.26
C THR A 186 -4.33 -5.66 4.90
N ARG A 187 -3.49 -6.66 4.66
CA ARG A 187 -3.87 -8.04 4.39
C ARG A 187 -3.27 -8.95 5.45
N TYR A 188 -3.96 -10.04 5.77
CA TYR A 188 -3.41 -11.07 6.63
C TYR A 188 -3.11 -12.32 5.80
N GLY A 189 -1.82 -12.60 5.62
CA GLY A 189 -1.34 -13.89 5.14
C GLY A 189 -1.72 -14.96 6.16
N LYS A 190 -2.11 -16.15 5.70
CA LYS A 190 -2.53 -17.24 6.60
C LYS A 190 -1.99 -18.59 6.13
N GLU A 191 -1.49 -19.37 7.08
CA GLU A 191 -1.10 -20.75 6.89
C GLU A 191 -1.91 -21.63 7.84
N LEU A 192 -2.49 -22.71 7.30
CA LEU A 192 -3.38 -23.60 8.04
C LEU A 192 -2.68 -24.92 8.33
N SER A 193 -2.73 -25.36 9.57
CA SER A 193 -2.39 -26.73 9.95
C SER A 193 -3.47 -27.31 10.86
N MET A 194 -3.63 -28.63 10.85
CA MET A 194 -4.73 -29.30 11.54
C MET A 194 -4.24 -30.56 12.26
N VAL A 195 -4.77 -30.79 13.46
CA VAL A 195 -4.59 -32.04 14.20
C VAL A 195 -5.94 -32.60 14.63
N LYS A 196 -6.05 -33.93 14.71
CA LYS A 196 -7.30 -34.59 15.08
C LYS A 196 -7.64 -34.38 16.56
N ILE A 197 -8.89 -34.03 16.85
CA ILE A 197 -9.42 -33.90 18.22
C ILE A 197 -10.82 -34.55 18.30
N PRO A 198 -11.17 -35.24 19.41
CA PRO A 198 -10.33 -35.61 20.55
C PRO A 198 -9.41 -36.82 20.29
N SER A 199 -8.38 -36.94 21.13
CA SER A 199 -7.62 -38.18 21.28
C SER A 199 -8.50 -39.23 21.98
N LYS A 200 -8.15 -40.53 21.87
CA LYS A 200 -8.92 -41.61 22.51
C LYS A 200 -9.08 -41.39 24.03
N GLY A 201 -8.06 -40.81 24.69
CA GLY A 201 -8.10 -40.51 26.12
C GLY A 201 -8.95 -39.27 26.45
N SER A 202 -8.82 -38.20 25.66
CA SER A 202 -9.57 -36.95 25.92
C SER A 202 -11.05 -37.04 25.52
N ALA A 203 -11.42 -37.96 24.63
CA ALA A 203 -12.81 -38.21 24.25
C ALA A 203 -13.68 -38.56 25.46
N ARG A 204 -13.21 -39.46 26.32
CA ARG A 204 -13.90 -39.85 27.58
C ARG A 204 -14.10 -38.67 28.53
N TYR A 205 -13.08 -37.82 28.65
CA TYR A 205 -13.16 -36.64 29.51
C TYR A 205 -14.18 -35.63 28.98
N LEU A 206 -14.14 -35.32 27.68
CA LEU A 206 -15.08 -34.39 27.05
C LEU A 206 -16.51 -34.92 27.06
N SER A 207 -16.69 -36.22 26.81
CA SER A 207 -17.97 -36.89 26.90
C SER A 207 -18.62 -36.71 28.27
N ARG A 208 -17.87 -36.94 29.36
CA ARG A 208 -18.37 -36.74 30.74
C ARG A 208 -18.61 -35.27 31.10
N LYS A 209 -17.76 -34.36 30.61
CA LYS A 209 -17.87 -32.92 30.91
C LYS A 209 -19.08 -32.28 30.24
N TYR A 210 -19.43 -32.73 29.04
CA TYR A 210 -20.52 -32.18 28.24
C TYR A 210 -21.80 -33.00 28.25
N ASP A 211 -21.77 -34.16 28.92
CA ASP A 211 -22.87 -35.13 28.92
C ASP A 211 -23.32 -35.50 27.50
N LYS A 212 -22.34 -35.87 26.66
CA LYS A 212 -22.52 -36.25 25.24
C LYS A 212 -21.75 -37.52 24.92
N SER A 213 -22.18 -38.26 23.88
CA SER A 213 -21.45 -39.45 23.41
C SER A 213 -20.09 -39.10 22.82
N GLU A 214 -19.12 -40.02 22.88
CA GLU A 214 -17.80 -39.82 22.29
C GLU A 214 -17.86 -39.56 20.77
N GLU A 215 -18.82 -40.19 20.07
CA GLU A 215 -19.12 -39.95 18.66
C GLU A 215 -19.61 -38.52 18.43
N TYR A 216 -20.55 -38.03 19.25
CA TYR A 216 -21.04 -36.66 19.15
C TYR A 216 -19.91 -35.65 19.35
N ILE A 217 -19.00 -35.89 20.31
CA ILE A 217 -17.83 -35.03 20.51
C ILE A 217 -16.96 -35.01 19.25
N ARG A 218 -16.71 -36.16 18.63
CA ARG A 218 -15.89 -36.25 17.41
C ARG A 218 -16.49 -35.54 16.21
N ASP A 219 -17.81 -35.62 16.05
CA ASP A 219 -18.49 -35.11 14.86
C ASP A 219 -18.88 -33.64 14.97
N ASN A 220 -18.90 -33.08 16.19
CA ASN A 220 -19.41 -31.72 16.43
C ASN A 220 -18.39 -30.77 17.06
N PHE A 221 -17.33 -31.25 17.71
CA PHE A 221 -16.35 -30.36 18.34
C PHE A 221 -15.29 -29.93 17.34
N LEU A 222 -14.99 -28.64 17.31
CA LEU A 222 -13.84 -28.07 16.63
C LEU A 222 -13.10 -27.13 17.57
N VAL A 223 -11.79 -27.01 17.37
CA VAL A 223 -10.97 -26.02 18.05
C VAL A 223 -10.29 -25.17 16.99
N LEU A 224 -10.35 -23.85 17.14
CA LEU A 224 -9.73 -22.92 16.22
C LEU A 224 -8.79 -22.00 17.00
N ASP A 225 -7.51 -22.11 16.68
CA ASP A 225 -6.44 -21.30 17.24
C ASP A 225 -5.86 -20.43 16.12
N ILE A 226 -5.98 -19.12 16.25
CA ILE A 226 -5.43 -18.13 15.33
C ILE A 226 -4.32 -17.41 16.07
N PHE A 227 -3.17 -17.20 15.46
CA PHE A 227 -2.08 -16.49 16.13
C PHE A 227 -1.18 -15.86 15.09
N PHE A 228 -0.44 -14.84 15.51
CA PHE A 228 0.65 -14.31 14.70
C PHE A 228 1.87 -15.23 14.76
N GLU A 229 2.44 -15.53 13.59
CA GLU A 229 3.67 -16.32 13.48
C GLU A 229 4.82 -15.64 14.24
N ALA A 230 4.95 -14.33 14.03
CA ALA A 230 5.86 -13.45 14.74
C ALA A 230 5.20 -12.07 14.92
N LEU A 231 5.65 -11.29 15.92
CA LEU A 231 5.16 -9.93 16.19
C LEU A 231 5.75 -8.88 15.23
N ASN A 232 5.94 -9.26 13.97
CA ASN A 232 6.42 -8.41 12.91
C ASN A 232 5.37 -8.32 11.80
N TYR A 233 5.48 -7.27 11.01
CA TYR A 233 4.65 -7.05 9.83
C TYR A 233 5.55 -7.00 8.60
N GLU A 234 5.03 -7.47 7.48
CA GLU A 234 5.68 -7.36 6.18
C GLU A 234 5.14 -6.12 5.45
N THR A 235 6.02 -5.30 4.90
CA THR A 235 5.64 -4.13 4.10
C THR A 235 5.95 -4.39 2.62
N ILE A 236 4.91 -4.42 1.79
CA ILE A 236 5.03 -4.58 0.33
C ILE A 236 4.66 -3.25 -0.31
N GLU A 237 5.67 -2.48 -0.74
CA GLU A 237 5.47 -1.15 -1.30
C GLU A 237 5.88 -1.08 -2.77
N GLN A 238 5.01 -0.51 -3.61
CA GLN A 238 5.35 -0.15 -4.97
C GLN A 238 6.17 1.13 -4.99
N LYS A 239 7.40 1.05 -5.49
CA LYS A 239 8.29 2.19 -5.68
C LYS A 239 8.42 2.54 -7.15
N LYS A 240 8.52 3.84 -7.44
CA LYS A 240 8.77 4.33 -8.80
C LYS A 240 10.15 3.82 -9.23
N ALA A 241 10.22 3.07 -10.31
CA ALA A 241 11.49 2.57 -10.84
C ALA A 241 12.40 3.70 -11.33
N TYR A 242 11.81 4.80 -11.76
CA TYR A 242 12.52 5.96 -12.26
C TYR A 242 11.87 7.25 -11.77
N ASP A 243 12.69 8.11 -11.16
CA ASP A 243 12.26 9.43 -10.69
C ASP A 243 12.84 10.53 -11.60
N VAL A 244 12.28 11.74 -11.54
CA VAL A 244 12.74 12.88 -12.36
C VAL A 244 14.20 13.20 -12.08
N ALA A 245 14.66 13.01 -10.84
CA ALA A 245 16.06 13.15 -10.48
C ALA A 245 16.95 12.11 -11.21
N GLY A 246 16.48 10.87 -11.35
CA GLY A 246 17.15 9.84 -12.15
C GLY A 246 17.22 10.23 -13.63
N LEU A 247 16.12 10.77 -14.18
CA LEU A 247 16.07 11.26 -15.57
C LEU A 247 17.11 12.35 -15.84
N LEU A 248 17.15 13.36 -14.98
CA LEU A 248 18.09 14.47 -15.11
C LEU A 248 19.53 14.02 -14.88
N GLY A 249 19.74 13.05 -13.98
CA GLY A 249 21.02 12.41 -13.73
C GLY A 249 21.55 11.69 -14.98
N ASP A 250 20.72 10.88 -15.64
CA ASP A 250 21.13 10.16 -16.84
C ASP A 250 21.34 11.09 -18.03
N ILE A 251 20.46 12.08 -18.24
CA ILE A 251 20.65 13.08 -19.31
C ILE A 251 21.92 13.89 -19.06
N GLY A 252 22.09 14.41 -17.83
CA GLY A 252 23.26 15.19 -17.44
C GLY A 252 24.55 14.37 -17.50
N GLY A 253 24.50 13.11 -17.11
CA GLY A 253 25.62 12.17 -17.19
C GLY A 253 26.04 11.91 -18.62
N GLN A 254 25.09 11.62 -19.52
CA GLN A 254 25.38 11.39 -20.94
C GLN A 254 25.89 12.66 -21.63
N MET A 255 25.28 13.82 -21.37
CA MET A 255 25.74 15.11 -21.93
C MET A 255 27.12 15.52 -21.41
N GLY A 256 27.36 15.34 -20.11
CA GLY A 256 28.63 15.61 -19.47
C GLY A 256 29.74 14.67 -19.95
N LEU A 257 29.43 13.40 -20.22
CA LEU A 257 30.39 12.41 -20.69
C LEU A 257 30.76 12.61 -22.17
N PHE A 258 29.77 12.81 -23.05
CA PHE A 258 30.02 12.87 -24.50
C PHE A 258 30.42 14.26 -25.00
N ILE A 259 29.83 15.31 -24.45
CA ILE A 259 30.03 16.69 -24.93
C ILE A 259 30.94 17.47 -23.96
N GLY A 260 31.07 17.03 -22.70
CA GLY A 260 31.64 17.86 -21.64
C GLY A 260 30.74 19.06 -21.29
N ALA A 261 29.50 19.05 -21.77
CA ALA A 261 28.55 20.13 -21.57
C ALA A 261 27.89 20.00 -20.20
N SER A 262 27.68 21.15 -19.56
CA SER A 262 26.96 21.27 -18.30
C SER A 262 25.79 22.23 -18.46
N ILE A 263 24.98 22.40 -17.42
CA ILE A 263 23.91 23.41 -17.43
C ILE A 263 24.47 24.82 -17.66
N LEU A 264 25.71 25.09 -17.22
CA LEU A 264 26.38 26.36 -17.43
C LEU A 264 26.69 26.60 -18.91
N THR A 265 27.14 25.58 -19.64
CA THR A 265 27.42 25.73 -21.08
C THR A 265 26.14 25.98 -21.89
N ILE A 266 24.99 25.44 -21.43
CA ILE A 266 23.68 25.74 -22.06
C ILE A 266 23.29 27.20 -21.81
N LEU A 267 23.43 27.69 -20.57
CA LEU A 267 23.14 29.08 -20.23
C LEU A 267 24.01 30.06 -21.03
N GLU A 268 25.29 29.76 -21.21
CA GLU A 268 26.21 30.59 -22.00
C GLU A 268 25.80 30.66 -23.49
N ILE A 269 25.36 29.54 -24.07
CA ILE A 269 24.81 29.52 -25.43
C ILE A 269 23.54 30.37 -25.52
N LEU A 270 22.65 30.30 -24.52
CA LEU A 270 21.43 31.09 -24.48
C LEU A 270 21.71 32.60 -24.37
N ASP A 271 22.66 33.00 -23.53
CA ASP A 271 23.08 34.40 -23.40
C ASP A 271 23.68 34.93 -24.71
N TYR A 272 24.53 34.13 -25.36
CA TYR A 272 25.09 34.48 -26.67
C TYR A 272 23.99 34.65 -27.72
N VAL A 273 23.05 33.70 -27.80
CA VAL A 273 21.92 33.78 -28.73
C VAL A 273 21.04 35.00 -28.44
N TYR A 274 20.77 35.29 -27.17
CA TYR A 274 19.99 36.47 -26.77
C TYR A 274 20.66 37.78 -27.20
N GLU A 275 21.95 37.96 -26.95
CA GLU A 275 22.69 39.15 -27.40
C GLU A 275 22.74 39.25 -28.93
N VAL A 276 22.91 38.13 -29.64
CA VAL A 276 22.86 38.12 -31.11
C VAL A 276 21.49 38.54 -31.63
N ILE A 277 20.40 38.02 -31.06
CA ILE A 277 19.02 38.40 -31.44
C ILE A 277 18.78 39.87 -31.15
N LYS A 278 19.14 40.36 -29.96
CA LYS A 278 19.04 41.77 -29.57
C LYS A 278 19.82 42.68 -30.53
N HIS A 279 21.06 42.32 -30.87
CA HIS A 279 21.88 43.09 -31.80
C HIS A 279 21.34 43.05 -33.24
N ARG A 280 20.73 41.93 -33.67
CA ARG A 280 20.02 41.82 -34.96
C ARG A 280 18.75 42.67 -34.99
N LEU A 281 17.93 42.65 -33.93
CA LEU A 281 16.75 43.51 -33.78
C LEU A 281 17.13 44.99 -33.74
N GLN A 282 18.18 45.37 -33.00
CA GLN A 282 18.68 46.74 -32.97
C GLN A 282 19.22 47.21 -34.33
N ARG A 283 19.79 46.32 -35.14
CA ARG A 283 20.15 46.64 -36.53
C ARG A 283 18.95 46.77 -37.45
N LEU A 284 17.88 46.00 -37.25
CA LEU A 284 16.62 46.12 -37.99
C LEU A 284 15.81 47.36 -37.59
N LEU A 285 15.95 47.82 -36.33
CA LEU A 285 15.28 49.00 -35.77
C LEU A 285 16.12 50.29 -35.88
N ARG A 286 17.33 50.27 -36.44
CA ARG A 286 18.08 51.51 -36.75
C ARG A 286 17.46 52.17 -37.98
N PRO A 287 16.88 53.38 -37.88
CA PRO A 287 16.63 54.20 -39.05
C PRO A 287 17.98 54.52 -39.69
N GLN A 288 18.07 54.51 -41.02
CA GLN A 288 19.18 55.17 -41.70
C GLN A 288 19.24 56.62 -41.20
N LYS A 289 20.29 56.96 -40.45
CA LYS A 289 20.62 58.34 -40.15
C LYS A 289 21.58 58.77 -41.24
N ASP A 290 21.09 59.62 -42.14
CA ASP A 290 21.84 60.22 -43.24
C ASP A 290 23.20 60.76 -42.77
N GLU A 291 24.23 60.50 -43.57
CA GLU A 291 25.54 61.11 -43.43
C GLU A 291 25.46 62.63 -43.53
N LYS A 292 26.00 63.34 -42.54
CA LYS A 292 26.60 64.66 -42.76
C LYS A 292 28.08 64.61 -42.42
N LYS A 293 28.90 64.68 -43.49
CA LYS A 293 30.32 65.02 -43.46
C LYS A 293 30.54 66.32 -42.67
N GLN A 294 31.49 66.29 -41.75
CA GLN A 294 32.28 67.49 -41.44
C GLN A 294 33.73 67.10 -41.17
N GLN A 295 34.58 67.44 -42.13
CA GLN A 295 36.04 67.45 -42.00
C GLN A 295 36.45 68.52 -40.98
N THR A 296 37.25 68.13 -39.99
CA THR A 296 38.37 68.98 -39.55
C THR A 296 39.44 68.13 -38.86
N THR A 297 40.63 68.17 -39.45
CA THR A 297 41.94 67.73 -38.96
C THR A 297 42.37 68.43 -37.67
N THR A 298 42.92 67.73 -36.68
CA THR A 298 44.25 68.01 -36.08
C THR A 298 44.68 66.95 -35.03
N VAL A 299 45.99 66.74 -34.98
CA VAL A 299 46.79 65.79 -34.18
C VAL A 299 47.15 66.40 -32.80
N ALA A 300 47.61 65.54 -31.88
CA ALA A 300 48.31 65.80 -30.59
C ALA A 300 47.39 65.77 -29.35
N THR A 301 47.73 65.19 -28.19
CA THR A 301 48.92 64.49 -27.66
C THR A 301 48.47 63.75 -26.38
N VAL A 302 49.15 62.65 -26.04
CA VAL A 302 49.01 61.98 -24.74
C VAL A 302 49.56 62.90 -23.65
N ASP A 303 48.78 63.14 -22.60
CA ASP A 303 49.27 63.81 -21.38
C ASP A 303 49.23 62.83 -20.21
N LEU A 304 50.34 62.77 -19.49
CA LEU A 304 50.67 61.79 -18.47
C LEU A 304 51.37 62.55 -17.34
N GLN A 305 50.62 62.90 -16.30
CA GLN A 305 51.13 63.42 -15.03
C GLN A 305 50.02 63.32 -13.98
N ASP A 306 50.16 62.43 -12.99
CA ASP A 306 50.78 62.84 -11.73
C ASP A 306 50.80 61.71 -10.70
N MET A 307 51.99 61.49 -10.17
CA MET A 307 52.29 60.64 -9.04
C MET A 307 52.23 61.47 -7.74
N LYS A 308 51.79 60.80 -6.67
CA LYS A 308 52.24 60.95 -5.28
C LYS A 308 51.58 62.06 -4.44
N ALA A 309 50.82 61.64 -3.42
CA ALA A 309 51.32 61.72 -2.04
C ALA A 309 50.43 60.93 -1.07
N SER A 310 51.14 60.13 -0.26
CA SER A 310 50.71 59.35 0.89
C SER A 310 50.09 60.20 2.01
N LYS A 311 49.15 59.62 2.76
CA LYS A 311 49.17 59.67 4.24
C LYS A 311 48.60 58.38 4.82
N SER A 312 49.41 57.76 5.67
CA SER A 312 49.11 56.61 6.51
C SER A 312 48.24 56.99 7.71
N SER A 313 47.52 56.01 8.24
CA SER A 313 47.19 55.93 9.66
C SER A 313 47.21 54.46 10.04
N ASP A 314 48.19 54.08 10.83
CA ASP A 314 48.32 52.79 11.47
C ASP A 314 47.19 52.54 12.49
N MET A 315 46.79 51.28 12.63
CA MET A 315 46.50 50.71 13.95
C MET A 315 46.88 49.22 13.93
N THR A 316 47.79 48.87 14.83
CA THR A 316 48.54 47.62 14.95
C THR A 316 47.87 46.61 15.90
N MET A 317 48.42 45.38 15.88
CA MET A 317 48.40 44.31 16.91
C MET A 317 47.30 43.23 16.75
N ILE A 318 47.54 41.91 16.79
CA ILE A 318 48.67 41.06 17.24
C ILE A 318 48.55 39.63 16.63
N ARG A 319 49.73 39.00 16.39
CA ARG A 319 50.16 37.58 16.29
C ARG A 319 49.11 36.45 16.44
N SER A 320 49.22 35.28 15.78
CA SER A 320 50.40 34.38 15.71
C SER A 320 50.31 33.29 14.61
N HIS A 321 51.43 33.12 13.91
CA HIS A 321 51.91 31.96 13.10
C HIS A 321 52.21 30.70 13.95
N PRO A 322 52.84 29.60 13.43
CA PRO A 322 52.95 28.99 12.08
C PRO A 322 52.58 27.46 12.16
N GLU A 323 52.67 26.57 11.16
CA GLU A 323 53.80 26.00 10.38
C GLU A 323 53.16 25.16 9.24
N GLY A 324 53.62 25.17 7.98
CA GLY A 324 54.88 24.59 7.49
C GLY A 324 54.73 23.06 7.35
N ALA A 325 55.08 22.35 6.29
CA ALA A 325 55.72 22.61 5.02
C ALA A 325 55.55 21.35 4.13
N TYR A 326 55.73 21.53 2.82
CA TYR A 326 55.89 20.61 1.69
C TYR A 326 56.36 19.16 1.93
N ALA A 327 55.86 18.20 1.14
CA ALA A 327 56.56 17.66 -0.06
C ALA A 327 56.04 16.27 -0.49
N ASN A 328 55.58 16.21 -1.74
CA ASN A 328 55.84 15.22 -2.80
C ASN A 328 55.92 13.69 -2.54
N THR A 329 55.25 13.02 -3.50
CA THR A 329 55.70 11.89 -4.35
C THR A 329 55.32 10.44 -4.03
N ILE A 330 54.91 9.77 -5.13
CA ILE A 330 54.98 8.33 -5.50
C ILE A 330 53.65 7.55 -5.58
N LEU A 331 53.23 7.30 -6.82
CA LEU A 331 52.34 6.23 -7.29
C LEU A 331 53.09 4.87 -7.20
N PRO A 332 52.41 3.70 -7.13
CA PRO A 332 52.02 3.02 -8.37
C PRO A 332 50.70 2.21 -8.34
N ASN A 333 50.21 1.95 -9.55
CA ASN A 333 49.05 1.13 -9.96
C ASN A 333 48.98 -0.27 -9.35
N HIS A 334 47.75 -0.80 -9.21
CA HIS A 334 47.44 -2.19 -9.53
C HIS A 334 46.00 -2.35 -10.06
N HIS A 335 45.91 -2.99 -11.24
CA HIS A 335 44.73 -3.54 -11.91
C HIS A 335 44.12 -4.75 -11.18
N LEU A 336 42.79 -4.96 -11.28
CA LEU A 336 42.07 -6.26 -11.45
C LEU A 336 40.53 -6.03 -11.50
N PRO A 337 39.68 -6.99 -11.95
CA PRO A 337 38.99 -6.90 -13.24
C PRO A 337 37.45 -6.99 -13.20
N HIS A 338 36.86 -6.75 -14.37
CA HIS A 338 35.50 -7.12 -14.77
C HIS A 338 35.21 -8.62 -14.66
N HIS A 339 33.98 -8.96 -14.25
CA HIS A 339 33.31 -10.21 -14.64
C HIS A 339 31.90 -9.91 -15.19
N GLN A 340 31.68 -10.38 -16.42
CA GLN A 340 30.40 -10.47 -17.12
C GLN A 340 29.59 -11.69 -16.63
N GLY A 341 28.27 -11.61 -16.79
CA GLY A 341 27.30 -12.58 -16.29
C GLY A 341 27.01 -13.79 -17.16
N GLN A 342 26.04 -14.58 -16.69
CA GLN A 342 25.30 -15.61 -17.43
C GLN A 342 23.95 -15.90 -16.72
N PRO A 343 23.01 -16.60 -17.37
CA PRO A 343 21.57 -16.31 -17.32
C PRO A 343 20.78 -17.10 -16.26
N HIS A 344 19.67 -16.52 -15.82
CA HIS A 344 18.69 -17.16 -14.93
C HIS A 344 17.91 -18.27 -15.66
N VAL A 345 17.92 -19.44 -15.04
CA VAL A 345 17.12 -20.63 -15.38
C VAL A 345 15.80 -20.58 -14.59
N PHE A 346 14.74 -20.98 -15.29
CA PHE A 346 13.36 -21.19 -14.84
C PHE A 346 13.29 -22.25 -13.72
N GLU A 347 12.59 -21.96 -12.62
CA GLU A 347 12.11 -23.00 -11.70
C GLU A 347 10.61 -22.80 -11.45
N ASP A 348 9.83 -23.74 -11.98
CA ASP A 348 8.43 -23.99 -11.65
C ASP A 348 8.33 -24.57 -10.24
N PHE A 349 7.55 -23.93 -9.36
CA PHE A 349 7.05 -24.57 -8.14
C PHE A 349 5.53 -24.61 -8.18
N ALA A 350 5.03 -25.79 -8.56
CA ALA A 350 3.68 -26.23 -8.26
C ALA A 350 3.71 -27.04 -6.96
N CYS A 351 2.80 -26.72 -6.04
CA CYS A 351 2.35 -27.58 -4.95
C CYS A 351 0.83 -27.66 -5.02
#